data_AF-F3CK82-F1
#
_entry.id   AF-F3CK82-F1
#
_cell.length_a   1.000
_cell.length_b   1.000
_cell.length_c   1.000
_cell.angle_alpha   90.00
_cell.angle_beta   90.00
_cell.angle_gamma   90.00
#
_symmetry.space_group_name_H-M   'P 1'
#
loop_
_entity.id
_entity.type
_entity.pdbx_description
1 polymer ?
#
loop_
_entity_poly.entity_id
_entity_poly.type
_entity_poly.pdbx_seq_one_letter_code
_entity_poly.pdbx_strand_id
1 'polypeptide(L)'
;MNRLWLHELDAVAVPRQWLRGAFEFLQAWHKVTTGTPGDSRLATHLVDADVIISADKNFVRFGERCRDEGPFSIGKTLRAQANRAGVDEVLQWVSKP
;
A
#
# COMPACT_ATOMS: atom_id res chain seq x y z
N MET A 1 6.45 1.16 26.33
CA MET A 1 7.29 0.94 25.14
C MET A 1 6.82 1.83 23.98
N ASN A 2 6.45 3.09 24.24
CA ASN A 2 5.79 3.94 23.24
C ASN A 2 6.58 5.22 22.97
N ARG A 3 7.50 5.58 23.88
CA ARG A 3 8.33 6.78 23.78
C ARG A 3 9.15 6.82 22.49
N LEU A 4 9.79 5.70 22.15
CA LEU A 4 10.54 5.56 20.90
C LEU A 4 9.67 5.92 19.68
N TRP A 5 8.51 5.29 19.56
CA TRP A 5 7.61 5.43 18.41
C TRP A 5 6.90 6.79 18.34
N LEU A 6 6.60 7.41 19.48
CA LEU A 6 5.83 8.65 19.55
C LEU A 6 6.68 9.92 19.57
N HIS A 7 7.94 9.83 20.03
CA HIS A 7 8.76 11.01 20.31
C HIS A 7 10.18 10.95 19.75
N GLU A 8 10.73 9.77 19.47
CA GLU A 8 12.15 9.63 19.14
C GLU A 8 12.38 9.19 17.68
N LEU A 9 11.39 8.55 17.04
CA LEU A 9 11.43 8.17 15.64
C LEU A 9 10.79 9.22 14.74
N ASP A 10 11.52 9.60 13.69
CA ASP A 10 10.97 10.33 12.55
C ASP A 10 10.34 9.33 11.57
N ALA A 11 9.08 9.55 11.21
CA ALA A 11 8.35 8.73 10.25
C ALA A 11 9.06 8.62 8.89
N VAL A 12 9.76 9.67 8.46
CA VAL A 12 10.51 9.69 7.19
C VAL A 12 11.71 8.73 7.23
N ALA A 13 12.27 8.48 8.41
CA ALA A 13 13.41 7.57 8.58
C ALA A 13 13.00 6.08 8.66
N VAL A 14 11.71 5.79 8.87
CA VAL A 14 11.19 4.41 9.01
C VAL A 14 9.96 4.16 8.13
N PRO A 15 10.04 4.41 6.80
CA PRO A 15 8.88 4.43 5.93
C PRO A 15 8.15 3.08 5.83
N ARG A 16 8.89 1.96 5.92
CA ARG A 16 8.30 0.62 5.91
C ARG A 16 7.46 0.33 7.15
N GLN A 17 7.96 0.72 8.33
CA GLN A 17 7.28 0.55 9.60
C GLN A 17 6.06 1.47 9.67
N TRP A 18 6.19 2.69 9.17
CA TRP A 18 5.07 3.61 9.03
C TRP A 18 3.97 3.01 8.14
N LEU A 19 4.31 2.52 6.95
CA LEU A 19 3.36 1.89 6.03
C LEU A 19 2.68 0.66 6.63
N ARG A 20 3.44 -0.19 7.32
CA ARG A 20 2.88 -1.35 8.01
C ARG A 20 1.83 -0.92 9.04
N GLY A 21 2.17 0.02 9.91
CA GLY A 21 1.27 0.53 10.93
C GLY A 21 0.03 1.21 10.34
N ALA A 22 0.22 2.01 9.29
CA ALA A 22 -0.86 2.68 8.57
C ALA A 22 -1.83 1.66 7.95
N PHE A 23 -1.33 0.62 7.27
CA PHE A 23 -2.18 -0.42 6.69
C PHE A 23 -2.92 -1.22 7.76
N GLU A 24 -2.23 -1.66 8.81
CA GLU A 24 -2.87 -2.37 9.94
C GLU A 24 -3.97 -1.50 10.58
N PHE A 25 -3.73 -0.20 10.76
CA PHE A 25 -4.72 0.75 11.27
C PHE A 25 -5.92 0.89 10.32
N LEU A 26 -5.69 1.13 9.03
CA LEU A 26 -6.75 1.30 8.04
C LEU A 26 -7.63 0.05 7.91
N GLN A 27 -7.03 -1.13 7.94
CA GLN A 27 -7.73 -2.41 7.85
C GLN A 27 -8.56 -2.73 9.08
N ALA A 28 -8.19 -2.22 10.27
CA ALA A 28 -8.97 -2.43 11.50
C ALA A 28 -10.39 -1.84 11.43
N TRP A 29 -10.62 -0.88 10.53
CA TRP A 29 -11.94 -0.29 10.24
C TRP A 29 -12.76 -1.09 9.22
N HIS A 30 -12.22 -2.21 8.73
CA HIS A 30 -12.83 -3.08 7.74
C HIS A 30 -12.90 -4.53 8.25
N LYS A 31 -13.55 -5.40 7.47
CA LYS A 31 -13.54 -6.85 7.75
C LYS A 31 -12.12 -7.38 7.60
N VAL A 32 -11.49 -7.69 8.71
CA VAL A 32 -10.20 -8.39 8.76
C VAL A 32 -10.39 -9.85 8.34
N THR A 33 -9.52 -10.32 7.47
CA THR A 33 -9.49 -11.70 6.97
C THR A 33 -8.11 -12.31 7.17
N THR A 34 -7.95 -13.60 6.85
CA THR A 34 -6.64 -14.26 6.90
C THR A 34 -5.64 -13.68 5.89
N GLY A 35 -6.09 -12.98 4.84
CA GLY A 35 -5.23 -12.30 3.87
C GLY A 35 -4.71 -10.93 4.35
N THR A 36 -5.40 -10.31 5.31
CA THR A 36 -5.13 -8.95 5.79
C THR A 36 -3.69 -8.75 6.31
N PRO A 37 -3.09 -9.68 7.10
CA PRO A 37 -1.68 -9.57 7.48
C PRO A 37 -0.71 -9.64 6.29
N GLY A 38 -1.08 -10.36 5.23
CA GLY A 38 -0.30 -10.44 3.99
C GLY A 38 -0.28 -9.11 3.25
N ASP A 39 -1.43 -8.45 3.16
CA ASP A 39 -1.55 -7.12 2.56
C ASP A 39 -0.69 -6.09 3.30
N SER A 40 -0.70 -6.08 4.64
CA SER A 40 0.14 -5.16 5.42
C SER A 40 1.64 -5.41 5.22
N ARG A 41 2.03 -6.66 4.97
CA ARG A 41 3.42 -6.98 4.59
C ARG A 41 3.75 -6.45 3.19
N LEU A 42 2.88 -6.70 2.20
CA LEU A 42 3.06 -6.21 0.82
C LEU A 42 3.13 -4.68 0.77
N ALA A 43 2.33 -4.00 1.59
CA ALA A 43 2.30 -2.56 1.68
C ALA A 43 3.65 -1.92 2.05
N THR A 44 4.52 -2.65 2.76
CA THR A 44 5.85 -2.11 3.11
C THR A 44 6.78 -1.91 1.92
N HIS A 45 6.42 -2.43 0.74
CA HIS A 45 7.16 -2.26 -0.51
C HIS A 45 6.62 -1.12 -1.39
N LEU A 46 5.54 -0.43 -0.99
CA LEU A 46 4.98 0.69 -1.78
C LEU A 46 5.97 1.86 -1.94
N VAL A 47 6.92 2.00 -1.01
CA VAL A 47 8.01 2.99 -1.07
C VAL A 47 9.10 2.66 -2.08
N ASP A 48 9.20 1.40 -2.51
CA ASP A 48 10.24 0.96 -3.45
C ASP A 48 9.74 0.90 -4.90
N ALA A 49 8.43 1.06 -5.12
CA ALA A 49 7.80 0.93 -6.41
C ALA A 49 7.29 2.28 -6.90
N ASP A 50 7.48 2.58 -8.19
CA ASP A 50 6.90 3.78 -8.81
C ASP A 50 5.40 3.62 -9.06
N VAL A 51 5.00 2.40 -9.43
CA VAL A 51 3.62 2.03 -9.74
C VAL A 51 3.28 0.69 -9.11
N ILE A 52 2.12 0.63 -8.46
CA ILE A 52 1.60 -0.59 -7.84
C ILE A 52 0.27 -0.93 -8.48
N ILE A 53 0.13 -2.15 -8.98
CA ILE A 53 -1.07 -2.59 -9.66
C ILE A 53 -1.73 -3.69 -8.85
N SER A 54 -3.02 -3.53 -8.54
CA SER A 54 -3.79 -4.57 -7.85
C SER A 54 -5.25 -4.59 -8.32
N ALA A 55 -5.84 -5.78 -8.33
CA ALA A 55 -7.28 -5.95 -8.52
C ALA A 55 -8.06 -5.76 -7.21
N ASP A 56 -7.38 -5.77 -6.06
CA ASP A 56 -8.00 -5.54 -4.76
C ASP A 56 -8.27 -4.05 -4.56
N LYS A 57 -9.57 -3.69 -4.61
CA LYS A 57 -10.03 -2.31 -4.45
C LYS A 57 -9.68 -1.69 -3.10
N ASN A 58 -9.63 -2.48 -2.02
CA ASN A 58 -9.33 -1.98 -0.69
C ASN A 58 -7.82 -1.74 -0.57
N PHE A 59 -7.00 -2.66 -1.10
CA PHE A 59 -5.56 -2.47 -1.15
C PHE A 59 -5.18 -1.18 -1.90
N VAL A 60 -5.74 -0.97 -3.10
CA VAL A 60 -5.53 0.27 -3.87
C VAL A 60 -5.98 1.49 -3.09
N ARG A 61 -7.17 1.45 -2.47
CA ARG A 61 -7.69 2.55 -1.66
C ARG A 61 -6.76 2.90 -0.50
N PHE A 62 -6.25 1.91 0.22
CA PHE A 62 -5.32 2.14 1.33
C PHE A 62 -3.97 2.65 0.84
N GLY A 63 -3.48 2.14 -0.29
CA GLY A 63 -2.27 2.62 -0.95
C GLY A 63 -2.36 4.09 -1.33
N GLU A 64 -3.41 4.52 -2.04
CA GLU A 64 -3.59 5.94 -2.38
C GLU A 64 -3.74 6.81 -1.13
N ARG A 65 -4.42 6.32 -0.10
CA ARG A 65 -4.54 7.08 1.15
C ARG A 65 -3.19 7.26 1.84
N CYS A 66 -2.38 6.21 1.88
CA CYS A 66 -1.02 6.31 2.41
C CYS A 66 -0.16 7.25 1.55
N ARG A 67 -0.34 7.26 0.23
CA ARG A 67 0.36 8.17 -0.70
C ARG A 67 -0.03 9.64 -0.48
N ASP A 68 -1.30 9.92 -0.19
CA ASP A 68 -1.80 11.27 0.05
C ASP A 68 -1.41 11.81 1.44
N GLU A 69 -1.50 10.97 2.47
CA GLU A 69 -1.28 11.36 3.87
C GLU A 69 0.16 11.09 4.38
N GLY A 70 0.96 10.33 3.61
CA GLY A 70 2.28 9.87 4.02
C GLY A 70 3.34 10.98 3.98
N PRO A 71 4.32 10.97 4.90
CA PRO A 71 5.36 12.00 4.96
C PRO A 71 6.52 11.77 3.96
N PHE A 72 6.38 10.83 3.03
CA PHE A 72 7.39 10.45 2.04
C PHE A 72 6.73 10.02 0.73
N SER A 73 7.52 9.97 -0.35
CA SER A 73 7.02 9.56 -1.65
C SER A 73 6.62 8.08 -1.65
N ILE A 74 5.44 7.81 -2.18
CA ILE A 74 4.89 6.47 -2.37
C ILE A 74 4.44 6.34 -3.83
N GLY A 75 4.70 5.18 -4.43
CA GLY A 75 4.28 4.89 -5.80
C GLY A 75 2.79 5.04 -6.01
N LYS A 76 2.40 5.41 -7.22
CA LYS A 76 0.99 5.50 -7.61
C LYS A 76 0.38 4.11 -7.66
N THR A 77 -0.83 3.96 -7.14
CA THR A 77 -1.59 2.71 -7.30
C THR A 77 -2.54 2.78 -8.48
N LEU A 78 -2.66 1.67 -9.21
CA LEU A 78 -3.60 1.47 -10.30
C LEU A 78 -4.49 0.27 -9.97
N ARG A 79 -5.80 0.46 -10.14
CA ARG A 79 -6.77 -0.62 -9.98
C ARG A 79 -7.00 -1.32 -11.31
N ALA A 80 -6.50 -2.54 -11.43
CA ALA A 80 -6.84 -3.40 -12.55
C ALA A 80 -8.17 -4.14 -12.31
N GLN A 81 -8.76 -4.69 -13.37
CA GLN A 81 -9.81 -5.69 -13.27
C GLN A 81 -9.30 -6.98 -12.61
N ALA A 82 -10.23 -7.82 -12.14
CA ALA A 82 -9.87 -9.14 -11.63
C ALA A 82 -9.70 -10.16 -12.78
N ASN A 83 -9.00 -11.25 -12.49
CA ASN A 83 -8.82 -12.39 -13.38
C ASN A 83 -8.17 -12.02 -14.72
N ARG A 84 -8.51 -12.77 -15.78
CA ARG A 84 -7.91 -12.63 -17.11
C ARG A 84 -8.02 -11.21 -17.68
N ALA A 85 -9.15 -10.56 -17.48
CA ALA A 85 -9.37 -9.18 -17.93
C ALA A 85 -8.34 -8.21 -17.33
N GLY A 86 -8.00 -8.38 -16.06
CA GLY A 86 -6.96 -7.58 -15.40
C GLY A 86 -5.57 -7.81 -15.99
N VAL A 87 -5.24 -9.07 -16.31
CA VAL A 87 -3.94 -9.39 -16.94
C VAL A 87 -3.83 -8.70 -18.30
N ASP A 88 -4.87 -8.78 -19.12
CA ASP A 88 -4.86 -8.17 -20.44
C ASP A 88 -4.79 -6.63 -20.34
N GLU A 89 -5.48 -6.03 -19.37
CA GLU A 89 -5.42 -4.59 -19.07
C GLU A 89 -4.01 -4.14 -18.65
N VAL A 90 -3.35 -4.89 -17.76
CA VAL A 90 -1.98 -4.57 -17.33
C VAL A 90 -1.00 -4.70 -18.48
N LEU A 91 -1.11 -5.74 -19.30
CA LEU A 91 -0.26 -5.90 -20.49
C LEU A 91 -0.45 -4.74 -21.48
N GLN A 92 -1.67 -4.19 -21.60
CA GLN A 92 -1.92 -3.00 -22.41
C GLN A 92 -1.26 -1.74 -21.83
N TRP A 93 -1.23 -1.57 -20.51
CA TRP A 93 -0.53 -0.43 -19.88
C TRP A 93 0.98 -0.49 -20.08
N VAL A 94 1.59 -1.68 -19.93
CA VAL A 94 3.05 -1.83 -20.02
C VAL A 94 3.55 -1.86 -21.46
N SER A 95 2.71 -2.25 -22.43
CA SER A 95 3.09 -2.28 -23.86
C SER A 95 3.09 -0.93 -24.56
N LYS A 96 2.58 0.13 -23.92
CA LYS A 96 2.56 1.50 -24.44
C LYS A 96 3.44 2.38 -23.54
N PRO A 97 4.76 2.47 -23.83
CA PRO A 97 5.67 3.32 -23.08
C PRO A 97 5.31 4.81 -23.19
#